data_AF-A0A0R2G8U0-F1
#
_entry.id   AF-A0A0R2G8U0-F1
#
_cell.length_a   1.000
_cell.length_b   1.000
_cell.length_c   1.000
_cell.angle_alpha   90.00
_cell.angle_beta   90.00
_cell.angle_gamma   90.00
#
_symmetry.space_group_name_H-M   'P 1'
#
loop_
_entity.id
_entity.type
_entity.pdbx_description
1 polymer ?
#
loop_
_entity_poly.entity_id
_entity_poly.type
_entity_poly.pdbx_seq_one_letter_code
_entity_poly.pdbx_strand_id
1 'polypeptide(L)' 'MMALTGTKAWAKQRLQENGVRQILVNKRPRRLQNVKTQDLYRQLQLMGLLEK' A
#
# COMPACT_ATOMS: atom_id res chain seq x y z
N MET A 1 -13.19 -2.86 16.44
CA MET A 1 -11.85 -2.25 16.63
C MET A 1 -11.54 -1.45 15.38
N MET A 2 -11.50 -0.11 15.52
CA MET A 2 -11.39 0.85 14.42
C MET A 2 -10.04 0.77 13.70
N ALA A 3 -10.07 1.12 12.42
CA ALA A 3 -9.07 0.86 11.38
C ALA A 3 -7.63 1.27 11.75
N LEU A 4 -6.70 0.33 11.57
CA LEU A 4 -5.26 0.53 11.64
C LEU A 4 -4.74 1.30 10.42
N THR A 5 -5.25 2.50 10.14
CA THR A 5 -4.78 3.41 9.07
C THR A 5 -3.29 3.79 9.18
N GLY A 6 -2.54 3.26 10.16
CA GLY A 6 -1.10 3.44 10.34
C GLY A 6 -0.22 2.19 10.18
N THR A 7 -0.77 0.99 9.98
CA THR A 7 0.07 -0.24 9.93
C THR A 7 0.45 -0.66 8.51
N LYS A 8 1.67 -1.18 8.35
CA LYS A 8 2.11 -1.83 7.11
C LYS A 8 1.17 -2.95 6.66
N ALA A 9 0.57 -3.67 7.61
CA ALA A 9 -0.39 -4.72 7.34
C ALA A 9 -1.66 -4.16 6.69
N TRP A 10 -2.23 -3.10 7.26
CA TRP A 10 -3.39 -2.41 6.68
C TRP A 10 -3.12 -1.91 5.26
N ALA A 11 -1.97 -1.25 5.03
CA ALA A 11 -1.65 -0.73 3.70
C ALA A 11 -1.49 -1.83 2.66
N LYS A 12 -0.90 -2.98 3.05
CA LYS A 12 -0.84 -4.17 2.19
C LYS A 12 -2.24 -4.71 1.89
N GLN A 13 -3.08 -4.83 2.92
CA GLN A 13 -4.43 -5.34 2.77
C GLN A 13 -5.25 -4.43 1.84
N ARG A 14 -5.23 -3.11 2.03
CA ARG A 14 -5.95 -2.17 1.15
C ARG A 14 -5.50 -2.26 -0.31
N LEU A 15 -4.20 -2.39 -0.55
CA LEU A 15 -3.68 -2.59 -1.90
C LEU A 15 -4.15 -3.93 -2.49
N GLN A 16 -4.13 -5.02 -1.71
CA GLN A 16 -4.60 -6.34 -2.14
C GLN A 16 -6.10 -6.38 -2.43
N GLU A 17 -6.93 -5.72 -1.61
CA GLU A 17 -8.37 -5.58 -1.83
C GLU A 17 -8.70 -4.89 -3.16
N ASN A 18 -7.82 -4.00 -3.60
CA ASN A 18 -7.91 -3.31 -4.89
C ASN A 18 -7.18 -4.05 -6.04
N GLY A 19 -6.86 -5.33 -5.85
CA GLY A 19 -6.22 -6.17 -6.87
C GLY A 19 -4.72 -5.93 -7.06
N VAL A 20 -4.10 -5.06 -6.25
CA VAL A 20 -2.67 -4.73 -6.37
C VAL A 20 -1.83 -5.78 -5.65
N ARG A 21 -0.95 -6.46 -6.39
CA ARG A 21 -0.02 -7.47 -5.84
C ARG A 21 1.43 -7.00 -5.81
N GLN A 22 1.75 -5.99 -6.62
CA GLN A 22 3.08 -5.40 -6.76
C GLN A 22 2.94 -3.91 -7.03
N ILE A 23 3.92 -3.12 -6.61
CA ILE A 23 3.98 -1.69 -6.89
C ILE A 23 5.33 -1.33 -7.52
N LEU A 24 5.38 -0.22 -8.25
CA LEU A 24 6.61 0.29 -8.83
C LEU A 24 7.33 1.16 -7.79
N VAL A 25 8.50 0.70 -7.33
CA VAL A 25 9.41 1.48 -6.49
C VAL A 25 10.67 1.77 -7.29
N ASN A 26 11.01 3.04 -7.50
CA ASN A 26 12.16 3.46 -8.31
C ASN A 26 12.18 2.79 -9.69
N LYS A 27 11.04 2.80 -10.39
CA LYS A 27 10.84 2.17 -11.71
C LYS A 27 11.05 0.64 -11.74
N ARG A 28 11.12 -0.02 -10.58
CA ARG A 28 11.23 -1.48 -10.47
C ARG A 28 9.99 -2.08 -9.80
N PRO A 29 9.37 -3.12 -10.35
CA PRO A 29 8.26 -3.80 -9.70
C PRO A 29 8.75 -4.50 -8.44
N ARG A 30 8.05 -4.28 -7.34
CA ARG A 30 8.32 -4.89 -6.03
C ARG A 30 7.03 -5.47 -5.48
N ARG A 31 7.09 -6.71 -4.98
CA ARG A 31 5.96 -7.33 -4.25
C ARG A 31 5.68 -6.57 -2.97
N LEU A 32 4.41 -6.41 -2.62
CA LEU A 32 3.97 -5.66 -1.42
C LEU A 32 4.68 -6.10 -0.12
N GLN A 33 5.01 -7.39 0.00
CA GLN A 33 5.75 -7.95 1.14
C GLN A 33 7.16 -7.32 1.32
N ASN A 34 7.84 -7.02 0.21
CA ASN A 34 9.23 -6.54 0.15
C ASN A 34 9.34 -5.01 0.04
N VAL A 35 8.22 -4.32 0.16
CA VAL A 35 8.10 -2.87 0.00
C VAL A 35 8.06 -2.22 1.38
N LYS A 36 8.63 -1.01 1.52
CA LYS A 36 8.58 -0.24 2.76
C LYS A 36 7.18 0.33 2.97
N THR A 37 6.79 0.53 4.22
CA THR A 37 5.47 1.10 4.56
C THR A 37 5.20 2.40 3.80
N GLN A 38 6.16 3.33 3.78
CA GLN A 38 6.03 4.61 3.09
C GLN A 38 5.68 4.47 1.60
N ASP A 39 6.30 3.52 0.89
CA ASP A 39 6.00 3.27 -0.52
C ASP A 39 4.58 2.69 -0.72
N LEU A 40 4.11 1.85 0.21
CA LEU A 40 2.73 1.36 0.18
C LEU A 40 1.71 2.50 0.36
N TYR A 41 1.97 3.39 1.32
CA TYR A 41 1.13 4.57 1.57
C TYR A 41 1.16 5.55 0.40
N ARG A 42 2.33 5.75 -0.21
CA ARG A 42 2.45 6.54 -1.44
C ARG A 42 1.62 5.94 -2.56
N GLN A 43 1.62 4.62 -2.73
CA GLN A 43 0.77 3.96 -3.73
C GLN A 43 -0.72 4.14 -3.41
N LEU A 44 -1.12 4.00 -2.15
CA LEU A 44 -2.51 4.24 -1.73
C LEU A 44 -2.94 5.67 -2.01
N GLN A 45 -2.08 6.65 -1.73
CA GLN A 45 -2.32 8.06 -2.05
C GLN A 45 -2.45 8.29 -3.55
N LEU A 46 -1.57 7.70 -4.37
CA LEU A 46 -1.64 7.77 -5.83
C LEU A 46 -2.93 7.15 -6.40
N MET A 47 -3.47 6.13 -5.71
CA MET A 47 -4.74 5.49 -6.07
C MET A 47 -5.97 6.20 -5.48
N GLY A 48 -5.79 7.27 -4.69
CA GLY A 48 -6.90 7.94 -3.99
C GLY A 48 -7.55 7.07 -2.91
N LEU A 49 -6.87 6.01 -2.45
CA LEU A 49 -7.34 5.06 -1.42
C LEU A 49 -6.94 5.46 0.00
N LEU A 50 -6.21 6.57 0.14
CA LEU A 50 -5.86 7.16 1.42
C LEU A 50 -6.98 8.13 1.81
N GLU A 51 -7.97 7.65 2.57
CA GLU A 51 -9.00 8.52 3.14
C GLU A 51 -8.38 9.44 4.20
N LYS A 52 -8.83 10.71 4.22
CA LYS A 52 -8.35 11.76 5.13
C LYS A 52 -8.81 11.53 6.58
#